data_AF-A0A9E3MG40-F1
#
_entry.id   AF-A0A9E3MG40-F1
#
_cell.length_a   1.000
_cell.length_b   1.000
_cell.length_c   1.000
_cell.angle_alpha   90.00
_cell.angle_beta   90.00
_cell.angle_gamma   90.00
#
_symmetry.space_group_name_H-M   'P 1'
#
loop_
_entity.id
_entity.type
_entity.pdbx_description
1 polymer ?
#
loop_
_entity_poly.entity_id
_entity_poly.type
_entity_poly.pdbx_seq_one_letter_code
_entity_poly.pdbx_strand_id
1 'polypeptide(L)'
;FFDVMAIPKDAPHPQNALKWINYILKPEVDAGLTNKVFYANPNKESKPFIQPAVANNPTVFLAPEELAKMAGTADALNNEIRRLQNRAYTAFKTGI
;
A
#
# COMPACT_ATOMS: atom_id res chain seq x y z
N PHE A 1 5.76 -3.54 -0.17
CA PHE A 1 5.19 -2.64 -1.20
C PHE A 1 4.48 -1.50 -0.49
N PHE A 2 4.22 -0.39 -1.19
CA PHE A 2 3.46 0.73 -0.66
C PHE A 2 2.44 1.16 -1.71
N ASP A 3 1.16 1.11 -1.35
CA ASP A 3 0.08 1.64 -2.18
C ASP A 3 -0.22 3.08 -1.74
N VAL A 4 -0.37 3.96 -2.72
CA VAL A 4 -0.57 5.40 -2.47
C VAL A 4 -1.78 5.91 -3.23
N MET A 5 -2.48 6.87 -2.62
CA MET A 5 -3.54 7.62 -3.29
C MET A 5 -2.90 8.70 -4.18
N ALA A 6 -3.31 8.77 -5.44
CA ALA A 6 -2.89 9.80 -6.38
C ALA A 6 -4.10 10.32 -7.17
N ILE A 7 -4.04 11.58 -7.60
CA ILE A 7 -5.07 12.21 -8.43
C ILE A 7 -4.51 12.30 -9.86
N PRO A 8 -5.12 11.64 -10.86
CA PRO A 8 -4.74 11.80 -12.26
C PRO A 8 -4.81 13.26 -12.70
N LYS A 9 -3.88 13.68 -13.57
CA LYS A 9 -3.78 15.07 -14.05
C LYS A 9 -5.06 15.55 -14.75
N ASP A 10 -5.77 14.61 -15.37
CA ASP A 10 -7.00 14.81 -16.14
C ASP A 10 -8.26 14.39 -15.36
N ALA A 11 -8.18 14.25 -14.04
CA ALA A 11 -9.34 13.91 -13.22
C ALA A 11 -10.47 14.95 -13.42
N PRO A 12 -11.72 14.53 -13.68
CA PRO A 12 -12.82 15.47 -13.93
C PRO A 12 -13.25 16.24 -12.68
N HIS A 13 -12.94 15.71 -11.48
CA HIS A 13 -13.33 16.28 -10.19
C HIS A 13 -12.19 16.25 -9.16
N PRO A 14 -11.07 16.97 -9.39
CA PRO A 14 -9.88 16.87 -8.53
C PRO A 14 -10.15 17.36 -7.10
N GLN A 15 -11.07 18.33 -6.93
CA GLN A 15 -11.43 18.85 -5.62
C GLN A 15 -12.22 17.84 -4.76
N ASN A 16 -13.03 16.99 -5.38
CA ASN A 16 -13.73 15.93 -4.65
C ASN A 16 -12.75 14.82 -4.26
N ALA A 17 -11.79 14.50 -5.13
CA ALA A 17 -10.72 13.56 -4.80
C ALA A 17 -9.88 14.03 -3.60
N LEU A 18 -9.51 15.32 -3.55
CA LEU A 18 -8.82 15.90 -2.38
C LEU A 18 -9.64 15.79 -1.09
N LYS A 19 -10.95 16.10 -1.15
CA LYS A 19 -11.85 15.94 0.00
C LYS A 19 -11.93 14.49 0.48
N TRP A 20 -11.97 13.54 -0.46
CA TRP A 20 -11.98 12.11 -0.14
C TRP A 20 -10.67 11.65 0.49
N ILE A 21 -9.51 12.04 -0.06
CA ILE A 21 -8.19 11.75 0.54
C ILE A 21 -8.13 12.31 1.97
N ASN A 22 -8.57 13.55 2.19
CA ASN A 22 -8.62 14.14 3.53
C ASN A 22 -9.52 13.37 4.49
N TYR A 23 -10.63 12.81 4.02
CA TYR A 23 -11.50 11.97 4.84
C TYR A 23 -10.82 10.64 5.20
N ILE A 24 -10.20 9.97 4.23
CA ILE A 24 -9.49 8.70 4.43
C ILE A 24 -8.35 8.87 5.44
N LEU A 25 -7.63 9.99 5.40
CA LEU A 25 -6.52 10.28 6.31
C LEU A 25 -6.95 10.70 7.73
N LYS A 26 -8.25 10.75 8.05
CA LYS A 26 -8.69 10.92 9.44
C LYS A 26 -8.31 9.67 10.25
N PRO A 27 -7.76 9.82 11.47
CA PRO A 27 -7.25 8.70 12.26
C PRO A 27 -8.21 7.51 12.41
N GLU A 28 -9.47 7.78 12.73
CA GLU A 28 -10.50 6.76 12.96
C GLU A 28 -10.91 6.05 11.67
N VAL A 29 -10.90 6.78 10.54
CA VAL A 29 -11.24 6.24 9.22
C VAL A 29 -10.13 5.31 8.75
N ASP A 30 -8.88 5.77 8.80
CA ASP A 30 -7.71 4.98 8.38
C ASP A 30 -7.54 3.73 9.26
N ALA A 31 -7.72 3.86 10.58
CA ALA A 31 -7.76 2.72 11.48
C ALA A 31 -8.90 1.75 11.18
N GLY A 32 -10.08 2.26 10.82
CA GLY A 32 -11.22 1.46 10.37
C GLY A 32 -10.88 0.60 9.15
N LEU A 33 -10.10 1.13 8.20
CA LEU A 33 -9.59 0.36 7.07
C LEU A 33 -8.64 -0.73 7.54
N THR A 34 -7.62 -0.40 8.36
CA THR A 34 -6.70 -1.40 8.91
C THR A 34 -7.43 -2.51 9.68
N ASN A 35 -8.42 -2.17 10.49
CA ASN A 35 -9.24 -3.13 11.23
C ASN A 35 -10.01 -4.07 10.31
N LYS A 36 -10.39 -3.60 9.11
CA LYS A 36 -11.21 -4.37 8.17
C LYS A 36 -10.38 -5.23 7.22
N VAL A 37 -9.28 -4.70 6.69
CA VAL A 37 -8.50 -5.34 5.62
C VAL A 37 -7.13 -5.83 6.07
N PHE A 38 -6.76 -5.62 7.34
CA PHE A 38 -5.53 -6.14 7.95
C PHE A 38 -4.24 -5.64 7.28
N TYR A 39 -4.28 -4.46 6.66
CA TYR A 39 -3.10 -3.75 6.18
C TYR A 39 -2.73 -2.63 7.14
N ALA A 40 -1.44 -2.54 7.49
CA ALA A 40 -0.92 -1.39 8.22
C ALA A 40 -1.03 -0.13 7.37
N ASN A 41 -1.45 0.98 7.99
CA ASN A 41 -1.52 2.29 7.36
C ASN A 41 -0.35 3.19 7.84
N PRO A 42 0.00 4.26 7.09
CA PRO A 42 1.10 5.16 7.44
C PRO A 42 0.72 6.25 8.47
N ASN A 43 -0.56 6.37 8.83
CA ASN A 43 -1.05 7.39 9.74
C ASN A 43 -0.77 7.02 11.21
N LYS A 44 0.24 7.69 11.79
CA LYS A 44 0.67 7.43 13.18
C LYS A 44 -0.44 7.70 14.21
N GLU A 45 -1.29 8.69 13.95
CA GLU A 45 -2.38 9.09 14.84
C GLU A 45 -3.55 8.08 14.80
N SER A 46 -3.59 7.18 13.81
CA SER A 46 -4.62 6.13 13.72
C SER A 46 -4.44 5.02 14.76
N LYS A 47 -3.22 4.83 15.28
CA LYS A 47 -2.84 3.71 16.16
C LYS A 47 -3.79 3.48 17.35
N PRO A 48 -4.24 4.51 18.09
CA PRO A 48 -5.15 4.32 19.22
C PRO A 48 -6.52 3.74 18.84
N PHE A 49 -6.91 3.82 17.57
CA PHE A 49 -8.21 3.36 17.05
C PHE A 49 -8.14 1.97 16.39
N ILE A 50 -6.95 1.38 16.30
CA ILE A 50 -6.75 0.03 15.76
C ILE A 50 -7.09 -0.98 16.86
N GLN A 51 -7.87 -2.01 16.51
CA GLN A 51 -8.25 -3.07 17.44
C GLN A 51 -7.00 -3.78 17.98
N PRO A 52 -6.91 -4.07 19.29
CA PRO A 52 -5.72 -4.69 19.88
C PRO A 52 -5.28 -5.98 19.20
N ALA A 53 -6.24 -6.79 18.70
CA ALA A 53 -5.95 -8.01 17.97
C ALA A 53 -5.21 -7.77 16.64
N VAL A 54 -5.48 -6.64 15.96
CA VAL A 54 -4.81 -6.25 14.71
C VAL A 54 -3.51 -5.52 15.01
N ALA A 55 -3.50 -4.61 16.00
CA ALA A 55 -2.32 -3.84 16.39
C ALA A 55 -1.17 -4.74 16.88
N ASN A 56 -1.50 -5.85 17.56
CA ASN A 56 -0.53 -6.83 18.05
C ASN A 56 -0.26 -7.98 17.06
N ASN A 57 -0.82 -7.95 15.85
CA ASN A 57 -0.57 -8.99 14.86
C ASN A 57 0.78 -8.73 14.16
N PRO A 58 1.81 -9.59 14.37
CA PRO A 58 3.13 -9.40 13.80
C PRO A 58 3.17 -9.55 12.27
N THR A 59 2.13 -10.13 11.65
CA THR A 59 2.04 -10.21 10.17
C THR A 59 1.51 -8.92 9.55
N VAL A 60 0.92 -8.02 10.35
CA VAL A 60 0.41 -6.71 9.93
C VAL A 60 1.39 -5.61 10.35
N PHE A 61 1.78 -5.61 11.63
CA PHE A 61 2.78 -4.71 12.20
C PHE A 61 4.04 -5.49 12.53
N LEU A 62 4.94 -5.58 11.56
CA LEU A 62 6.22 -6.29 11.68
C LEU A 62 7.13 -5.65 12.72
N ALA A 63 7.93 -6.48 13.39
CA ALA A 63 9.01 -6.02 14.25
C ALA A 63 10.07 -5.24 13.43
N PRO A 64 10.77 -4.26 14.02
CA PRO A 64 11.80 -3.47 13.33
C PRO A 64 12.87 -4.31 12.62
N GLU A 65 13.28 -5.43 13.24
CA GLU A 65 14.30 -6.34 12.72
C GLU A 65 13.83 -7.08 11.47
N GLU A 66 12.53 -7.38 11.37
CA GLU A 66 11.93 -8.01 10.18
C GLU A 66 11.70 -6.99 9.07
N LEU A 67 11.26 -5.77 9.42
CA LEU A 67 11.15 -4.66 8.46
C LEU A 67 12.51 -4.36 7.79
N ALA A 68 13.61 -4.42 8.54
CA ALA A 68 14.95 -4.18 8.03
C ALA A 68 15.42 -5.22 6.99
N LYS A 69 14.83 -6.43 6.98
CA LYS A 69 15.16 -7.49 6.01
C LYS A 69 14.36 -7.37 4.71
N MET A 70 13.32 -6.54 4.68
CA MET A 70 12.46 -6.43 3.50
C MET A 70 13.21 -5.76 2.35
N ALA A 71 13.06 -6.31 1.15
CA ALA A 71 13.41 -5.58 -0.05
C ALA A 71 12.53 -4.31 -0.12
N GLY A 72 13.15 -3.15 -0.31
CA GLY A 72 12.44 -1.89 -0.49
C GLY A 72 11.50 -1.92 -1.71
N THR A 73 10.73 -0.87 -1.92
CA THR A 73 10.01 -0.68 -3.19
C THR A 73 11.01 -0.76 -4.33
N ALA A 74 10.78 -1.68 -5.28
CA ALA A 74 11.66 -1.87 -6.42
C ALA A 74 11.87 -0.53 -7.14
N ASP A 75 13.13 -0.23 -7.46
CA ASP A 75 13.46 0.94 -8.25
C ASP A 75 12.66 0.95 -9.55
N ALA A 76 12.47 2.16 -10.11
CA ALA A 76 11.82 2.31 -11.39
C ALA A 76 12.62 1.54 -12.46
N LEU A 77 12.10 0.37 -12.84
CA LEU A 77 12.69 -0.42 -13.92
C LEU A 77 12.52 0.31 -15.25
N ASN A 78 13.57 0.32 -16.06
CA ASN A 78 13.49 0.85 -17.41
C ASN A 78 12.56 -0.02 -18.29
N ASN A 79 12.17 0.52 -19.45
CA ASN A 79 11.21 -0.14 -20.34
C ASN A 79 11.71 -1.49 -20.89
N GLU A 80 13.02 -1.65 -21.06
CA GLU A 80 13.61 -2.90 -21.56
C GLU A 80 13.48 -4.03 -20.54
N ILE A 81 13.85 -3.76 -19.28
CA ILE A 81 13.75 -4.72 -18.18
C ILE A 81 12.27 -5.06 -17.94
N ARG A 82 11.36 -4.08 -17.94
CA ARG A 82 9.92 -4.33 -17.79
C ARG A 82 9.37 -5.23 -18.89
N ARG A 83 9.77 -5.00 -20.15
CA ARG A 83 9.36 -5.84 -21.28
C ARG A 83 9.89 -7.26 -21.14
N LEU A 84 11.15 -7.42 -20.69
CA LEU A 84 11.74 -8.72 -20.43
C LEU A 84 10.99 -9.47 -19.33
N GLN A 85 10.72 -8.82 -18.20
CA GLN A 85 9.95 -9.39 -17.09
C GLN A 85 8.56 -9.87 -17.55
N ASN A 86 7.83 -9.03 -18.29
CA ASN A 86 6.50 -9.39 -18.80
C ASN A 86 6.54 -10.60 -19.73
N ARG A 87 7.53 -10.67 -20.63
CA ARG A 87 7.70 -11.82 -21.54
C ARG A 87 8.05 -13.09 -20.78
N ALA A 88 9.02 -13.02 -19.88
CA ALA A 88 9.43 -14.16 -19.05
C ALA A 88 8.25 -14.70 -18.22
N TYR A 89 7.47 -13.81 -17.59
CA TYR A 89 6.30 -14.21 -16.82
C TYR A 89 5.18 -14.77 -17.70
N THR A 90 4.99 -14.23 -18.91
CA THR A 90 4.01 -14.77 -19.86
C THR A 90 4.41 -16.17 -20.31
N ALA A 91 5.66 -16.37 -20.71
CA ALA A 91 6.22 -17.66 -21.12
C ALA A 91 6.03 -18.72 -20.02
N PHE A 92 6.40 -18.36 -18.78
CA PHE A 92 6.16 -19.19 -17.58
C PHE A 92 4.69 -19.57 -17.43
N LYS A 93 3.77 -18.60 -17.52
CA LYS A 93 2.32 -18.88 -17.39
C LYS A 93 1.75 -19.73 -18.52
N THR A 94 2.30 -19.63 -19.72
CA THR A 94 1.82 -20.38 -20.90
C THR A 94 2.50 -21.74 -21.06
N GLY A 95 3.55 -22.03 -20.28
CA GLY A 95 4.33 -23.27 -20.42
C GLY A 95 5.19 -23.30 -21.68
N ILE A 96 5.58 -22.12 -22.19
CA ILE A 96 6.49 -21.95 -23.35
C ILE A 96 7.84 -21.49 -22.83
#